data_AF-A0A3D4MDG5-F1
#
_entry.id   AF-A0A3D4MDG5-F1
#
_cell.length_a   1.000
_cell.length_b   1.000
_cell.length_c   1.000
_cell.angle_alpha   90.00
_cell.angle_beta   90.00
_cell.angle_gamma   90.00
#
_symmetry.space_group_name_H-M   'P 1'
#
loop_
_entity.id
_entity.type
_entity.pdbx_description
1 polymer ?
#
loop_
_entity_poly.entity_id
_entity_poly.type
_entity_poly.pdbx_seq_one_letter_code
_entity_poly.pdbx_strand_id
1 'polypeptide(L)'
;MCPSSSISIPRPEERDTQMAFNSPEEEWSARLKIQLDDRIMLAVSEGGLDKLKAALKDGADPSASHSKGLRLAAGMGQTEMVSVLLHAGADVTAIDNAALRTAVKGGHKDAAALLLGAGADANAGEGEAIIEAANRGNLDLVNLLVSYGADVHADDDQALRKAAFAGNLPVVQALTAAGADVFAMHGSAVSLARADKHEHVVEYLAMVMAERREYFRQTLDMMGRDAPDMLREVWSEKDGNATREAGLLRALKLNEFERALDLLEKYGGGLTVQDVYGLKDREGRSLAQLASARGQLKKVFDTARWGGRFDDLRAAWQKLPPHDRRAGAMNDDDFAHLVAEEEQRQLQDRTEGLTLKPRARKNAPPPAP
;
A
#
# COMPACT_ATOMS: atom_id res chain seq x y z
N MET A 1 39.34 48.95 -17.50
CA MET A 1 40.46 48.07 -17.12
C MET A 1 40.02 47.30 -15.88
N CYS A 2 39.47 46.11 -16.08
CA CYS A 2 39.08 45.21 -14.98
C CYS A 2 40.24 44.26 -14.71
N PRO A 3 40.58 43.95 -13.45
CA PRO A 3 41.69 43.07 -13.14
C PRO A 3 41.27 41.62 -13.40
N SER A 4 42.10 40.91 -14.17
CA SER A 4 41.96 39.48 -14.43
C SER A 4 42.10 38.70 -13.13
N SER A 5 40.98 38.16 -12.62
CA SER A 5 41.01 37.20 -11.51
C SER A 5 41.32 35.82 -12.09
N SER A 6 42.60 35.49 -12.12
CA SER A 6 43.12 34.16 -12.43
C SER A 6 42.55 33.15 -11.43
N ILE A 7 41.69 32.25 -11.90
CA ILE A 7 41.28 31.07 -11.12
C ILE A 7 42.51 30.17 -10.99
N SER A 8 43.14 30.18 -9.81
CA SER A 8 44.21 29.24 -9.48
C SER A 8 43.63 27.83 -9.41
N ILE A 9 43.96 27.01 -10.40
CA ILE A 9 43.75 25.57 -10.38
C ILE A 9 44.70 24.98 -9.32
N PRO A 10 44.22 24.25 -8.30
CA PRO A 10 45.10 23.63 -7.31
C PRO A 10 45.99 22.56 -7.96
N ARG A 11 47.25 22.49 -7.52
CA ARG A 11 48.26 21.53 -8.03
C ARG A 11 47.83 20.07 -7.77
N PRO A 12 48.32 19.10 -8.57
CA PRO A 12 47.76 17.75 -8.65
C PRO A 12 48.14 16.81 -7.51
N GLU A 13 48.78 17.29 -6.44
CA GLU A 13 49.47 16.44 -5.46
C GLU A 13 48.66 16.16 -4.17
N GLU A 14 47.41 16.59 -4.05
CA GLU A 14 46.66 16.50 -2.78
C GLU A 14 45.28 15.82 -2.87
N ARG A 15 45.18 14.72 -3.62
CA ARG A 15 44.08 13.75 -3.44
C ARG A 15 44.60 12.32 -3.49
N ASP A 16 45.30 11.93 -2.44
CA ASP A 16 45.63 10.54 -2.15
C ASP A 16 44.35 9.77 -1.77
N THR A 17 43.73 9.17 -2.78
CA THR A 17 42.97 7.94 -2.63
C THR A 17 43.71 6.89 -3.46
N GLN A 18 44.47 6.03 -2.78
CA GLN A 18 45.28 4.96 -3.39
C GLN A 18 44.37 3.97 -4.15
N MET A 19 44.20 4.20 -5.45
CA MET A 19 43.93 3.12 -6.40
C MET A 19 45.28 2.46 -6.69
N ALA A 20 45.43 1.18 -6.38
CA ALA A 20 46.65 0.44 -6.70
C ALA A 20 46.70 0.18 -8.22
N PHE A 21 47.52 0.96 -8.95
CA PHE A 21 47.79 0.75 -10.37
C PHE A 21 49.06 -0.10 -10.55
N ASN A 22 49.08 -1.03 -11.51
CA ASN A 22 50.22 -1.93 -11.72
C ASN A 22 51.34 -1.26 -12.52
N SER A 23 51.08 -0.14 -13.21
CA SER A 23 52.09 0.69 -13.88
C SER A 23 51.70 2.18 -14.00
N PRO A 24 52.69 3.09 -14.16
CA PRO A 24 52.44 4.52 -14.43
C PRO A 24 51.65 4.79 -15.72
N GLU A 25 51.75 3.91 -16.72
CA GLU A 25 51.00 4.02 -17.99
C GLU A 25 49.51 3.71 -17.80
N GLU A 26 49.18 2.75 -16.92
CA GLU A 26 47.81 2.44 -16.53
C GLU A 26 47.18 3.61 -15.75
N GLU A 27 47.92 4.19 -14.81
CA GLU A 27 47.48 5.37 -14.05
C GLU A 27 47.21 6.57 -14.97
N TRP A 28 48.13 6.85 -15.91
CA TRP A 28 47.98 7.93 -16.88
C TRP A 28 46.78 7.72 -17.80
N SER A 29 46.61 6.49 -18.30
CA SER A 29 45.49 6.12 -19.17
C SER A 29 44.15 6.22 -18.45
N ALA A 30 44.07 5.78 -17.19
CA ALA A 30 42.88 5.90 -16.36
C ALA A 30 42.52 7.37 -16.09
N ARG A 31 43.50 8.22 -15.81
CA ARG A 31 43.30 9.67 -15.62
C ARG A 31 42.78 10.36 -16.88
N LEU A 32 43.33 10.04 -18.04
CA LEU A 32 42.85 10.57 -19.32
C LEU A 32 41.41 10.14 -19.61
N LYS A 33 41.07 8.89 -19.29
CA LYS A 33 39.70 8.36 -19.46
C LYS A 33 38.70 9.12 -18.58
N ILE A 34 39.03 9.35 -17.30
CA ILE A 34 38.18 10.13 -16.37
C ILE A 34 37.98 11.56 -16.90
N GLN A 35 39.05 12.22 -17.35
CA GLN A 35 38.94 13.56 -17.94
C GLN A 35 38.08 13.60 -19.21
N LEU A 36 38.15 12.55 -20.04
CA LEU A 36 37.33 12.42 -21.24
C LEU A 36 35.85 12.27 -20.89
N ASP A 37 35.53 11.44 -19.90
CA ASP A 37 34.16 11.19 -19.44
C ASP A 37 33.56 12.45 -18.77
N ASP A 38 34.36 13.23 -18.05
CA ASP A 38 33.95 14.52 -17.45
C ASP A 38 33.55 15.57 -18.51
N ARG A 39 33.97 15.43 -19.77
CA ARG A 39 33.54 16.34 -20.85
C ARG A 39 32.04 16.21 -21.13
N ILE A 40 31.44 15.04 -20.90
CA ILE A 40 29.98 14.87 -21.00
C ILE A 40 29.29 15.75 -19.96
N MET A 41 29.77 15.71 -18.71
CA MET A 41 29.23 16.50 -17.60
C MET A 41 29.32 18.00 -17.87
N LEU A 42 30.47 18.46 -18.34
CA LEU A 42 30.68 19.87 -18.70
C LEU A 42 29.72 20.29 -19.82
N ALA A 43 29.64 19.49 -20.90
CA ALA A 43 28.76 19.79 -22.03
C ALA A 43 27.28 19.88 -21.62
N VAL A 44 26.82 18.97 -20.76
CA VAL A 44 25.44 18.98 -20.21
C VAL A 44 25.21 20.22 -19.35
N SER A 45 26.15 20.55 -18.45
CA SER A 45 26.02 21.71 -17.57
C SER A 45 25.98 23.06 -18.31
N GLU A 46 26.66 23.14 -19.46
CA GLU A 46 26.69 24.32 -20.31
C GLU A 46 25.55 24.37 -21.34
N GLY A 47 24.78 23.29 -21.51
CA GLY A 47 23.79 23.19 -22.58
C GLY A 47 24.40 23.04 -23.99
N GLY A 48 25.66 22.66 -24.11
CA GLY A 48 26.38 22.53 -25.37
C GLY A 48 26.17 21.19 -26.09
N LEU A 49 25.14 21.06 -26.91
CA LEU A 49 24.83 19.82 -27.66
C LEU A 49 25.99 19.38 -28.58
N ASP A 50 26.65 20.32 -29.26
CA ASP A 50 27.78 20.00 -30.14
C ASP A 50 28.99 19.48 -29.36
N LYS A 51 29.23 20.04 -28.16
CA LYS A 51 30.29 19.56 -27.26
C LYS A 51 29.99 18.15 -26.75
N LEU A 52 28.72 17.86 -26.45
CA LEU A 52 28.28 16.53 -26.04
C LEU A 52 28.50 15.51 -27.16
N LYS A 53 28.05 15.81 -28.39
CA LYS A 53 28.25 14.95 -29.56
C LYS A 53 29.74 14.72 -29.86
N ALA A 54 30.57 15.77 -29.73
CA ALA A 54 32.01 15.66 -29.89
C ALA A 54 32.64 14.75 -28.82
N ALA A 55 32.29 14.92 -27.54
CA ALA A 55 32.79 14.07 -26.46
C ALA A 55 32.45 12.59 -26.67
N LEU A 56 31.21 12.29 -27.08
CA LEU A 56 30.79 10.92 -27.39
C LEU A 56 31.54 10.34 -28.61
N LYS A 57 31.77 11.16 -29.65
CA LYS A 57 32.58 10.75 -30.81
C LYS A 57 34.04 10.48 -30.44
N ASP A 58 34.57 11.21 -29.47
CA ASP A 58 35.92 11.04 -28.94
C ASP A 58 36.05 9.79 -28.01
N GLY A 59 34.96 9.06 -27.77
CA GLY A 59 34.96 7.82 -26.98
C GLY A 59 34.71 8.00 -25.49
N ALA A 60 34.11 9.13 -25.08
CA ALA A 60 33.59 9.31 -23.73
C ALA A 60 32.48 8.30 -23.45
N ASP A 61 32.52 7.66 -22.28
CA ASP A 61 31.50 6.68 -21.88
C ASP A 61 30.23 7.40 -21.39
N PRO A 62 29.08 7.26 -22.07
CA PRO A 62 27.82 7.89 -21.66
C PRO A 62 27.28 7.38 -20.32
N SER A 63 27.75 6.21 -19.86
CA SER A 63 27.38 5.62 -18.56
C SER A 63 28.38 5.95 -17.45
N ALA A 64 29.41 6.76 -17.74
CA ALA A 64 30.42 7.13 -16.77
C ALA A 64 29.83 7.76 -15.50
N SER A 65 30.46 7.45 -14.37
CA SER A 65 30.02 7.89 -13.04
C SER A 65 28.55 7.55 -12.74
N HIS A 66 28.07 6.37 -13.15
CA HIS A 66 26.68 5.92 -13.01
C HIS A 66 25.70 6.82 -13.78
N SER A 67 25.97 7.03 -15.07
CA SER A 67 25.15 7.84 -15.97
C SER A 67 24.86 9.24 -15.43
N LYS A 68 25.85 9.86 -14.77
CA LYS A 68 25.68 11.17 -14.12
C LYS A 68 25.29 12.26 -15.13
N GLY A 69 25.81 12.17 -16.36
CA GLY A 69 25.45 13.08 -17.45
C GLY A 69 23.97 12.97 -17.82
N LEU A 70 23.45 11.75 -17.95
CA LEU A 70 22.03 11.49 -18.23
C LEU A 70 21.14 12.02 -17.12
N ARG A 71 21.50 11.77 -15.85
CA ARG A 71 20.76 12.28 -14.69
C ARG A 71 20.71 13.82 -14.65
N LEU A 72 21.83 14.50 -14.95
CA LEU A 72 21.83 15.96 -14.99
C LEU A 72 20.97 16.49 -16.13
N ALA A 73 21.11 15.94 -17.34
CA ALA A 73 20.31 16.34 -18.49
C ALA A 73 18.81 16.13 -18.22
N ALA A 74 18.45 15.01 -17.59
CA ALA A 74 17.09 14.68 -17.17
C ALA A 74 16.55 15.66 -16.13
N GLY A 75 17.32 15.95 -15.08
CA GLY A 75 16.94 16.89 -14.02
C GLY A 75 16.89 18.36 -14.44
N MET A 76 17.55 18.73 -15.56
CA MET A 76 17.47 20.06 -16.18
C MET A 76 16.43 20.14 -17.30
N GLY A 77 15.79 19.02 -17.67
CA GLY A 77 14.81 18.98 -18.76
C GLY A 77 15.41 19.16 -20.16
N GLN A 78 16.70 18.89 -20.34
CA GLN A 78 17.39 19.01 -21.62
C GLN A 78 17.08 17.80 -22.51
N THR A 79 15.86 17.73 -23.04
CA THR A 79 15.30 16.59 -23.80
C THR A 79 16.20 16.13 -24.95
N GLU A 80 16.80 17.05 -25.71
CA GLU A 80 17.72 16.71 -26.81
C GLU A 80 19.00 16.01 -26.30
N MET A 81 19.53 16.44 -25.16
CA MET A 81 20.71 15.81 -24.56
C MET A 81 20.40 14.45 -23.97
N VAL A 82 19.23 14.32 -23.31
CA VAL A 82 18.72 13.01 -22.86
C VAL A 82 18.63 12.06 -24.04
N SER A 83 18.04 12.50 -25.15
CA SER A 83 17.95 11.69 -26.38
C SER A 83 19.33 11.27 -26.88
N VAL A 84 20.28 12.21 -27.03
CA VAL A 84 21.64 11.88 -27.52
C VAL A 84 22.37 10.90 -26.60
N LEU A 85 22.26 11.07 -25.29
CA LEU A 85 22.89 10.18 -24.31
C LEU A 85 22.30 8.77 -24.35
N LEU A 86 20.97 8.65 -24.45
CA LEU A 86 20.31 7.35 -24.59
C LEU A 86 20.70 6.64 -25.89
N HIS A 87 20.74 7.37 -27.02
CA HIS A 87 21.20 6.81 -28.30
C HIS A 87 22.67 6.38 -28.27
N ALA A 88 23.49 7.01 -27.43
CA ALA A 88 24.88 6.62 -27.23
C ALA A 88 25.05 5.40 -26.32
N GLY A 89 23.98 4.91 -25.68
CA GLY A 89 24.02 3.75 -24.79
C GLY A 89 24.23 4.09 -23.31
N ALA A 90 23.82 5.29 -22.87
CA ALA A 90 23.78 5.60 -21.44
C ALA A 90 22.88 4.60 -20.69
N ASP A 91 23.38 4.05 -19.58
CA ASP A 91 22.60 3.17 -18.71
C ASP A 91 21.48 3.95 -18.02
N VAL A 92 20.24 3.68 -18.43
CA VAL A 92 19.03 4.30 -17.89
C VAL A 92 18.70 3.82 -16.48
N THR A 93 19.16 2.63 -16.11
CA THR A 93 18.86 1.96 -14.84
C THR A 93 19.82 2.33 -13.71
N ALA A 94 20.87 3.10 -14.02
CA ALA A 94 21.89 3.52 -13.07
C ALA A 94 21.31 4.18 -11.80
N ILE A 95 21.78 3.72 -10.64
CA ILE A 95 21.34 4.17 -9.30
C ILE A 95 19.81 4.04 -9.20
N ASP A 96 19.34 2.83 -9.53
CA ASP A 96 17.94 2.46 -9.45
C ASP A 96 17.05 3.41 -10.27
N ASN A 97 17.40 3.71 -11.52
CA ASN A 97 16.67 4.65 -12.39
C ASN A 97 16.62 6.10 -11.87
N ALA A 98 17.69 6.58 -11.23
CA ALA A 98 17.75 7.93 -10.66
C ALA A 98 17.46 9.05 -11.67
N ALA A 99 17.76 8.83 -12.96
CA ALA A 99 17.48 9.78 -14.04
C ALA A 99 15.97 10.06 -14.18
N LEU A 100 15.13 9.01 -14.11
CA LEU A 100 13.67 9.16 -14.17
C LEU A 100 13.17 9.96 -12.96
N ARG A 101 13.63 9.59 -11.76
CA ARG A 101 13.24 10.29 -10.52
C ARG A 101 13.66 11.76 -10.53
N THR A 102 14.83 12.09 -11.08
CA THR A 102 15.27 13.49 -11.22
C THR A 102 14.47 14.27 -12.25
N ALA A 103 14.13 13.67 -13.40
CA ALA A 103 13.23 14.31 -14.37
C ALA A 103 11.85 14.60 -13.77
N VAL A 104 11.29 13.65 -13.02
CA VAL A 104 10.00 13.80 -12.35
C VAL A 104 10.04 14.87 -11.26
N LYS A 105 11.10 14.90 -10.42
CA LYS A 105 11.32 15.97 -9.43
C LYS A 105 11.42 17.36 -10.08
N GLY A 106 12.01 17.45 -11.27
CA GLY A 106 12.08 18.67 -12.07
C GLY A 106 10.77 19.02 -12.81
N GLY A 107 9.79 18.11 -12.85
CA GLY A 107 8.56 18.29 -13.61
C GLY A 107 8.71 18.11 -15.13
N HIS A 108 9.82 17.53 -15.59
CA HIS A 108 10.18 17.43 -17.01
C HIS A 108 9.55 16.20 -17.68
N LYS A 109 8.29 16.35 -18.11
CA LYS A 109 7.50 15.28 -18.76
C LYS A 109 8.20 14.66 -19.96
N ASP A 110 8.75 15.47 -20.87
CA ASP A 110 9.36 14.96 -22.11
C ASP A 110 10.63 14.16 -21.83
N ALA A 111 11.46 14.60 -20.88
CA ALA A 111 12.61 13.85 -20.43
C ALA A 111 12.20 12.53 -19.75
N ALA A 112 11.17 12.54 -18.90
CA ALA A 112 10.63 11.33 -18.29
C ALA A 112 10.09 10.35 -19.34
N ALA A 113 9.41 10.84 -20.38
CA ALA A 113 8.87 10.02 -21.46
C ALA A 113 10.00 9.35 -22.27
N LEU A 114 11.09 10.06 -22.56
CA LEU A 114 12.27 9.46 -23.21
C LEU A 114 12.90 8.36 -22.36
N LEU A 115 13.04 8.60 -21.04
CA LEU A 115 13.64 7.63 -20.12
C LEU A 115 12.78 6.36 -20.00
N LEU A 116 11.47 6.51 -19.84
CA LEU A 116 10.52 5.39 -19.81
C LEU A 116 10.52 4.62 -21.14
N GLY A 117 10.53 5.34 -22.27
CA GLY A 117 10.63 4.73 -23.60
C GLY A 117 11.96 4.00 -23.85
N ALA A 118 13.03 4.38 -23.14
CA ALA A 118 14.33 3.70 -23.18
C ALA A 118 14.45 2.55 -22.17
N GLY A 119 13.37 2.19 -21.46
CA GLY A 119 13.33 1.05 -20.54
C GLY A 119 13.59 1.39 -19.08
N ALA A 120 13.48 2.66 -18.66
CA ALA A 120 13.44 3.00 -17.24
C ALA A 120 12.25 2.31 -16.55
N ASP A 121 12.48 1.72 -15.39
CA ASP A 121 11.40 1.16 -14.58
C ASP A 121 10.63 2.29 -13.86
N ALA A 122 9.33 2.38 -14.14
CA ALA A 122 8.43 3.35 -13.53
C ALA A 122 8.24 3.12 -12.01
N ASN A 123 8.53 1.92 -11.52
CA ASN A 123 8.37 1.50 -10.12
C ASN A 123 9.66 1.57 -9.30
N ALA A 124 10.77 1.96 -9.93
CA ALA A 124 12.06 2.10 -9.27
C ALA A 124 12.02 3.06 -8.08
N GLY A 125 12.84 2.80 -7.07
CA GLY A 125 12.84 3.54 -5.81
C GLY A 125 11.51 3.46 -5.07
N GLU A 126 10.88 2.26 -5.05
CA GLU A 126 9.62 2.01 -4.35
C GLU A 126 8.47 2.93 -4.80
N GLY A 127 8.41 3.22 -6.10
CA GLY A 127 7.37 4.10 -6.67
C GLY A 127 7.56 5.59 -6.36
N GLU A 128 8.75 6.04 -5.95
CA GLU A 128 9.04 7.45 -5.63
C GLU A 128 8.64 8.41 -6.78
N ALA A 129 8.74 7.97 -8.04
CA ALA A 129 8.34 8.77 -9.19
C ALA A 129 6.84 9.15 -9.17
N ILE A 130 5.93 8.18 -9.02
CA ILE A 130 4.48 8.47 -9.02
C ILE A 130 4.08 9.25 -7.77
N ILE A 131 4.71 8.95 -6.64
CA ILE A 131 4.51 9.67 -5.37
C ILE A 131 4.88 11.14 -5.51
N GLU A 132 6.05 11.45 -6.07
CA GLU A 132 6.53 12.83 -6.23
C GLU A 132 5.72 13.60 -7.28
N ALA A 133 5.36 12.96 -8.40
CA ALA A 133 4.48 13.56 -9.40
C ALA A 133 3.12 13.94 -8.79
N ALA A 134 2.57 13.06 -7.96
CA ALA A 134 1.30 13.28 -7.26
C ALA A 134 1.40 14.39 -6.19
N ASN A 135 2.48 14.39 -5.41
CA ASN A 135 2.76 15.42 -4.40
C ASN A 135 2.86 16.83 -5.01
N ARG A 136 3.42 16.94 -6.23
CA ARG A 136 3.51 18.21 -6.96
C ARG A 136 2.24 18.60 -7.72
N GLY A 137 1.23 17.73 -7.76
CA GLY A 137 0.02 17.98 -8.54
C GLY A 137 0.22 17.87 -10.05
N ASN A 138 1.31 17.26 -10.52
CA ASN A 138 1.61 17.18 -11.95
C ASN A 138 0.83 16.03 -12.60
N LEU A 139 -0.41 16.33 -13.01
CA LEU A 139 -1.31 15.38 -13.66
C LEU A 139 -0.71 14.72 -14.91
N ASP A 140 0.02 15.50 -15.72
CA ASP A 140 0.64 15.01 -16.93
C ASP A 140 1.70 13.94 -16.65
N LEU A 141 2.51 14.13 -15.62
CA LEU A 141 3.49 13.14 -15.19
C LEU A 141 2.83 11.92 -14.56
N VAL A 142 1.77 12.10 -13.76
CA VAL A 142 1.02 10.98 -13.18
C VAL A 142 0.43 10.10 -14.28
N ASN A 143 -0.25 10.70 -15.26
CA ASN A 143 -0.82 9.96 -16.39
C ASN A 143 0.25 9.25 -17.22
N LEU A 144 1.39 9.91 -17.45
CA LEU A 144 2.52 9.30 -18.14
C LEU A 144 3.02 8.07 -17.37
N LEU A 145 3.31 8.20 -16.07
CA LEU A 145 3.82 7.10 -15.25
C LEU A 145 2.84 5.92 -15.20
N VAL A 146 1.54 6.19 -15.00
CA VAL A 146 0.50 5.16 -15.01
C VAL A 146 0.43 4.45 -16.37
N SER A 147 0.58 5.18 -17.48
CA SER A 147 0.59 4.56 -18.83
C SER A 147 1.78 3.62 -19.07
N TYR A 148 2.86 3.77 -18.31
CA TYR A 148 4.03 2.90 -18.31
C TYR A 148 4.01 1.86 -17.17
N GLY A 149 2.85 1.65 -16.53
CA GLY A 149 2.68 0.59 -15.52
C GLY A 149 3.21 0.94 -14.13
N ALA A 150 3.26 2.23 -13.77
CA ALA A 150 3.52 2.62 -12.40
C ALA A 150 2.45 2.07 -11.43
N ASP A 151 2.90 1.48 -10.34
CA ASP A 151 2.08 0.93 -9.27
C ASP A 151 1.47 2.07 -8.44
N VAL A 152 0.16 2.26 -8.59
CA VAL A 152 -0.60 3.26 -7.84
C VAL A 152 -0.72 2.91 -6.35
N HIS A 153 -0.43 1.67 -5.96
CA HIS A 153 -0.49 1.17 -4.59
C HIS A 153 0.84 1.29 -3.82
N ALA A 154 1.89 1.84 -4.46
CA ALA A 154 3.18 2.02 -3.82
C ALA A 154 3.09 2.79 -2.48
N ASP A 155 3.77 2.25 -1.47
CA ASP A 155 3.77 2.73 -0.07
C ASP A 155 2.36 3.01 0.49
N ASP A 156 1.46 2.03 0.36
CA ASP A 156 0.05 2.13 0.79
C ASP A 156 -0.68 3.32 0.16
N ASP A 157 -0.65 3.36 -1.18
CA ASP A 157 -1.28 4.39 -2.00
C ASP A 157 -0.81 5.80 -1.61
N GLN A 158 0.48 5.95 -1.28
CA GLN A 158 1.04 7.22 -0.81
C GLN A 158 0.83 8.34 -1.84
N ALA A 159 0.89 8.03 -3.13
CA ALA A 159 0.61 8.98 -4.21
C ALA A 159 -0.78 9.64 -4.05
N LEU A 160 -1.82 8.85 -3.78
CA LEU A 160 -3.18 9.37 -3.56
C LEU A 160 -3.23 10.25 -2.31
N ARG A 161 -2.61 9.81 -1.21
CA ARG A 161 -2.53 10.57 0.05
C ARG A 161 -1.82 11.92 -0.13
N LYS A 162 -0.72 11.95 -0.89
CA LYS A 162 0.04 13.18 -1.19
C LYS A 162 -0.76 14.12 -2.10
N ALA A 163 -1.40 13.59 -3.14
CA ALA A 163 -2.28 14.40 -4.00
C ALA A 163 -3.46 14.99 -3.21
N ALA A 164 -4.03 14.22 -2.29
CA ALA A 164 -5.12 14.67 -1.43
C ALA A 164 -4.67 15.74 -0.43
N PHE A 165 -3.50 15.55 0.19
CA PHE A 165 -2.87 16.56 1.05
C PHE A 165 -2.56 17.86 0.30
N ALA A 166 -2.11 17.78 -0.95
CA ALA A 166 -1.81 18.94 -1.79
C ALA A 166 -3.04 19.58 -2.45
N GLY A 167 -4.24 19.01 -2.26
CA GLY A 167 -5.49 19.57 -2.78
C GLY A 167 -5.70 19.43 -4.28
N ASN A 168 -4.88 18.60 -4.94
CA ASN A 168 -4.87 18.44 -6.39
C ASN A 168 -5.96 17.46 -6.85
N LEU A 169 -7.20 17.94 -6.91
CA LEU A 169 -8.36 17.15 -7.33
C LEU A 169 -8.18 16.42 -8.68
N PRO A 170 -7.62 17.04 -9.74
CA PRO A 170 -7.41 16.33 -11.01
C PRO A 170 -6.50 15.10 -10.87
N VAL A 171 -5.46 15.20 -10.03
CA VAL A 171 -4.56 14.08 -9.75
C VAL A 171 -5.25 13.02 -8.89
N VAL A 172 -6.01 13.42 -7.87
CA VAL A 172 -6.82 12.50 -7.06
C VAL A 172 -7.79 11.71 -7.92
N GLN A 173 -8.46 12.37 -8.88
CA GLN A 173 -9.34 11.74 -9.85
C GLN A 173 -8.60 10.74 -10.74
N ALA A 174 -7.46 11.13 -11.30
CA ALA A 174 -6.64 10.26 -12.14
C ALA A 174 -6.16 9.01 -11.39
N LEU A 175 -5.64 9.17 -10.17
CA LEU A 175 -5.20 8.05 -9.33
C LEU A 175 -6.36 7.12 -8.96
N THR A 176 -7.52 7.68 -8.61
CA THR A 176 -8.73 6.89 -8.31
C THR A 176 -9.20 6.09 -9.53
N ALA A 177 -9.16 6.70 -10.73
CA ALA A 177 -9.51 6.05 -11.99
C ALA A 177 -8.49 4.96 -12.37
N ALA A 178 -7.22 5.16 -12.03
CA ALA A 178 -6.14 4.18 -12.20
C ALA A 178 -6.18 3.03 -11.16
N GLY A 179 -7.15 3.03 -10.24
CA GLY A 179 -7.39 1.94 -9.31
C GLY A 179 -6.91 2.18 -7.88
N ALA A 180 -6.37 3.35 -7.55
CA ALA A 180 -5.92 3.65 -6.19
C ALA A 180 -7.00 3.34 -5.13
N ASP A 181 -6.56 2.78 -4.01
CA ASP A 181 -7.41 2.43 -2.91
C ASP A 181 -7.64 3.65 -2.02
N VAL A 182 -8.79 4.31 -2.22
CA VAL A 182 -9.22 5.46 -1.41
C VAL A 182 -9.28 5.16 0.09
N PHE A 183 -9.30 3.88 0.48
CA PHE A 183 -9.38 3.41 1.85
C PHE A 183 -8.03 3.04 2.49
N ALA A 184 -6.93 3.15 1.75
CA ALA A 184 -5.59 2.87 2.28
C ALA A 184 -5.31 3.68 3.56
N MET A 185 -4.55 3.08 4.49
CA MET A 185 -4.17 3.71 5.76
C MET A 185 -5.39 4.30 6.52
N HIS A 186 -6.46 3.51 6.65
CA HIS A 186 -7.71 3.91 7.30
C HIS A 186 -8.40 5.13 6.63
N GLY A 187 -8.27 5.27 5.31
CA GLY A 187 -8.82 6.39 4.55
C GLY A 187 -8.12 7.72 4.84
N SER A 188 -6.81 7.68 5.15
CA SER A 188 -6.05 8.88 5.55
C SER A 188 -6.02 9.96 4.47
N ALA A 189 -6.27 9.62 3.20
CA ALA A 189 -6.38 10.62 2.14
C ALA A 189 -7.47 11.68 2.44
N VAL A 190 -8.61 11.26 3.00
CA VAL A 190 -9.70 12.19 3.38
C VAL A 190 -9.30 13.05 4.57
N SER A 191 -8.66 12.46 5.59
CA SER A 191 -8.24 13.22 6.77
C SER A 191 -7.16 14.23 6.44
N LEU A 192 -6.22 13.89 5.55
CA LEU A 192 -5.18 14.80 5.04
C LEU A 192 -5.78 15.97 4.25
N ALA A 193 -6.67 15.69 3.29
CA ALA A 193 -7.36 16.74 2.53
C ALA A 193 -8.18 17.66 3.44
N ARG A 194 -8.84 17.11 4.47
CA ARG A 194 -9.60 17.88 5.46
C ARG A 194 -8.70 18.73 6.35
N ALA A 195 -7.55 18.22 6.75
CA ALA A 195 -6.59 18.94 7.59
C ALA A 195 -6.08 20.21 6.88
N ASP A 196 -5.84 20.13 5.56
CA ASP A 196 -5.40 21.27 4.73
C ASP A 196 -6.56 22.05 4.09
N LYS A 197 -7.81 21.76 4.49
CA LYS A 197 -9.05 22.48 4.08
C LYS A 197 -9.36 22.40 2.58
N HIS A 198 -9.03 21.29 1.94
CA HIS A 198 -9.37 21.01 0.55
C HIS A 198 -10.76 20.35 0.45
N GLU A 199 -11.82 21.14 0.64
CA GLU A 199 -13.22 20.67 0.66
C GLU A 199 -13.61 19.92 -0.61
N HIS A 200 -13.21 20.42 -1.78
CA HIS A 200 -13.48 19.80 -3.08
C HIS A 200 -12.89 18.39 -3.22
N VAL A 201 -11.71 18.14 -2.62
CA VAL A 201 -11.11 16.80 -2.57
C VAL A 201 -11.83 15.90 -1.57
N VAL A 202 -12.20 16.44 -0.41
CA VAL A 202 -12.95 15.70 0.62
C VAL A 202 -14.30 15.24 0.07
N GLU A 203 -15.04 16.13 -0.59
CA GLU A 203 -16.32 15.81 -1.23
C GLU A 203 -16.18 14.71 -2.26
N TYR A 204 -15.20 14.83 -3.16
CA TYR A 204 -14.94 13.81 -4.18
C TYR A 204 -14.58 12.46 -3.57
N LEU A 205 -13.64 12.42 -2.62
CA LEU A 205 -13.25 11.16 -1.98
C LEU A 205 -14.40 10.55 -1.18
N ALA A 206 -15.20 11.36 -0.48
CA ALA A 206 -16.38 10.89 0.25
C ALA A 206 -17.43 10.28 -0.69
N MET A 207 -17.66 10.88 -1.85
CA MET A 207 -18.54 10.35 -2.89
C MET A 207 -18.04 9.00 -3.39
N VAL A 208 -16.77 8.90 -3.82
CA VAL A 208 -16.18 7.63 -4.30
C VAL A 208 -16.21 6.55 -3.22
N MET A 209 -15.93 6.91 -1.97
CA MET A 209 -16.03 6.00 -0.84
C MET A 209 -17.46 5.49 -0.63
N ALA A 210 -18.47 6.37 -0.72
CA ALA A 210 -19.87 5.99 -0.60
C ALA A 210 -20.32 5.05 -1.73
N GLU A 211 -19.94 5.35 -2.97
CA GLU A 211 -20.21 4.50 -4.14
C GLU A 211 -19.58 3.10 -3.98
N ARG A 212 -18.30 3.03 -3.59
CA ARG A 212 -17.61 1.75 -3.36
C ARG A 212 -18.25 0.96 -2.20
N ARG A 213 -18.70 1.64 -1.13
CA ARG A 213 -19.44 1.01 -0.01
C ARG A 213 -20.78 0.45 -0.46
N GLU A 214 -21.50 1.18 -1.31
CA GLU A 214 -22.82 0.79 -1.81
C GLU A 214 -22.72 -0.36 -2.82
N TYR A 215 -21.78 -0.31 -3.74
CA TYR A 215 -21.46 -1.44 -4.63
C TYR A 215 -21.13 -2.70 -3.83
N PHE A 216 -20.31 -2.56 -2.78
CA PHE A 216 -19.99 -3.67 -1.89
C PHE A 216 -21.22 -4.22 -1.16
N ARG A 217 -22.11 -3.33 -0.67
CA ARG A 217 -23.37 -3.71 -0.03
C ARG A 217 -24.25 -4.52 -0.98
N GLN A 218 -24.44 -4.05 -2.21
CA GLN A 218 -25.25 -4.73 -3.22
C GLN A 218 -24.67 -6.09 -3.61
N THR A 219 -23.34 -6.19 -3.73
CA THR A 219 -22.65 -7.46 -4.01
C THR A 219 -22.91 -8.47 -2.90
N LEU A 220 -22.81 -8.06 -1.63
CA LEU A 220 -23.11 -8.94 -0.49
C LEU A 220 -24.58 -9.37 -0.45
N ASP A 221 -25.52 -8.43 -0.66
CA ASP A 221 -26.95 -8.72 -0.65
C ASP A 221 -27.34 -9.70 -1.79
N MET A 222 -26.68 -9.61 -2.94
CA MET A 222 -26.90 -10.49 -4.10
C MET A 222 -26.28 -11.88 -3.92
N MET A 223 -25.21 -12.01 -3.15
CA MET A 223 -24.54 -13.31 -2.87
C MET A 223 -25.28 -14.17 -1.84
N GLY A 224 -26.22 -13.60 -1.07
CA GLY A 224 -27.12 -14.38 -0.21
C GLY A 224 -26.41 -15.35 0.78
N ARG A 225 -26.92 -16.59 0.88
CA ARG A 225 -26.39 -17.63 1.81
C ARG A 225 -25.08 -18.29 1.36
N ASP A 226 -24.64 -18.08 0.12
CA ASP A 226 -23.47 -18.74 -0.45
C ASP A 226 -22.17 -17.91 -0.30
N ALA A 227 -22.26 -16.72 0.28
CA ALA A 227 -21.12 -15.87 0.59
C ALA A 227 -20.00 -16.57 1.40
N PRO A 228 -20.27 -17.41 2.43
CA PRO A 228 -19.23 -17.96 3.30
C PRO A 228 -18.21 -18.88 2.61
N ASP A 229 -18.64 -19.71 1.66
CA ASP A 229 -17.79 -20.73 1.04
C ASP A 229 -16.86 -20.13 -0.03
N MET A 230 -17.35 -19.20 -0.85
CA MET A 230 -16.51 -18.46 -1.81
C MET A 230 -15.57 -17.45 -1.13
N LEU A 231 -15.92 -16.93 0.04
CA LEU A 231 -15.02 -16.12 0.87
C LEU A 231 -13.82 -16.93 1.40
N ARG A 232 -13.92 -18.26 1.46
CA ARG A 232 -12.87 -19.20 1.91
C ARG A 232 -12.07 -19.82 0.75
N GLU A 233 -12.67 -20.00 -0.43
CA GLU A 233 -12.03 -20.68 -1.58
C GLU A 233 -11.03 -19.79 -2.35
N VAL A 234 -11.24 -18.47 -2.35
CA VAL A 234 -10.36 -17.47 -3.02
C VAL A 234 -8.97 -17.33 -2.34
N TRP A 235 -8.73 -18.04 -1.23
CA TRP A 235 -7.53 -17.95 -0.40
C TRP A 235 -6.34 -18.81 -0.87
N SER A 236 -6.48 -19.62 -1.92
CA SER A 236 -5.35 -20.40 -2.45
C SER A 236 -4.54 -19.60 -3.45
N GLU A 237 -3.39 -19.08 -3.03
CA GLU A 237 -2.33 -18.55 -3.91
C GLU A 237 -2.02 -19.53 -5.03
N LYS A 238 -2.20 -19.09 -6.29
CA LYS A 238 -1.50 -19.72 -7.41
C LYS A 238 -0.92 -18.74 -8.41
N ASP A 239 -1.55 -17.60 -8.71
CA ASP A 239 -1.15 -16.86 -9.91
C ASP A 239 -1.11 -15.32 -9.77
N GLY A 240 -0.58 -14.77 -8.66
CA GLY A 240 -0.08 -13.38 -8.60
C GLY A 240 -1.04 -12.23 -8.98
N ASN A 241 -2.33 -12.50 -9.15
CA ASN A 241 -3.34 -11.54 -9.60
C ASN A 241 -4.53 -11.57 -8.63
N ALA A 242 -4.41 -10.86 -7.52
CA ALA A 242 -5.41 -10.82 -6.45
C ALA A 242 -6.49 -9.75 -6.74
N THR A 243 -7.33 -9.96 -7.76
CA THR A 243 -8.47 -9.05 -8.08
C THR A 243 -9.79 -9.47 -7.44
N ARG A 244 -9.77 -10.10 -6.26
CA ARG A 244 -10.98 -10.50 -5.50
C ARG A 244 -10.84 -10.24 -4.01
N GLU A 245 -10.54 -8.98 -3.66
CA GLU A 245 -10.53 -8.47 -2.28
C GLU A 245 -11.94 -8.51 -1.65
N ALA A 246 -12.29 -9.70 -1.16
CA ALA A 246 -13.52 -10.05 -0.47
C ALA A 246 -13.80 -9.11 0.72
N GLY A 247 -14.96 -8.45 0.74
CA GLY A 247 -15.14 -7.32 1.64
C GLY A 247 -15.50 -7.60 3.09
N LEU A 248 -15.38 -8.84 3.58
CA LEU A 248 -15.20 -9.07 5.02
C LEU A 248 -13.79 -8.62 5.46
N LEU A 249 -12.78 -8.95 4.66
CA LEU A 249 -11.41 -8.44 4.82
C LEU A 249 -11.39 -6.92 4.58
N ARG A 250 -12.17 -6.43 3.61
CA ARG A 250 -12.30 -4.97 3.39
C ARG A 250 -13.02 -4.27 4.55
N ALA A 251 -14.07 -4.83 5.15
CA ALA A 251 -14.70 -4.26 6.36
C ALA A 251 -13.73 -4.17 7.55
N LEU A 252 -12.90 -5.20 7.74
CA LEU A 252 -11.83 -5.19 8.75
C LEU A 252 -10.72 -4.18 8.41
N LYS A 253 -10.28 -4.11 7.15
CA LYS A 253 -9.33 -3.11 6.62
C LYS A 253 -9.87 -1.68 6.69
N LEU A 254 -11.20 -1.50 6.60
CA LEU A 254 -11.93 -0.23 6.69
C LEU A 254 -12.17 0.23 8.13
N ASN A 255 -11.65 -0.48 9.14
CA ASN A 255 -11.87 -0.19 10.55
C ASN A 255 -13.36 -0.30 10.95
N GLU A 256 -14.21 -0.94 10.14
CA GLU A 256 -15.64 -1.16 10.38
C GLU A 256 -15.85 -2.45 11.19
N PHE A 257 -15.24 -2.48 12.38
CA PHE A 257 -15.20 -3.65 13.27
C PHE A 257 -16.59 -4.23 13.59
N GLU A 258 -17.54 -3.36 13.96
CA GLU A 258 -18.92 -3.75 14.26
C GLU A 258 -19.61 -4.41 13.06
N ARG A 259 -19.39 -3.86 11.86
CA ARG A 259 -20.00 -4.35 10.63
C ARG A 259 -19.42 -5.70 10.22
N ALA A 260 -18.11 -5.90 10.44
CA ALA A 260 -17.49 -7.20 10.21
C ALA A 260 -18.10 -8.28 11.14
N LEU A 261 -18.39 -7.94 12.40
CA LEU A 261 -19.10 -8.83 13.33
C LEU A 261 -20.53 -9.13 12.86
N ASP A 262 -21.29 -8.10 12.50
CA ASP A 262 -22.68 -8.27 12.04
C ASP A 262 -22.77 -9.13 10.77
N LEU A 263 -21.80 -8.99 9.85
CA LEU A 263 -21.71 -9.80 8.64
C LEU A 263 -21.35 -11.26 8.95
N LEU A 264 -20.42 -11.49 9.89
CA LEU A 264 -20.07 -12.83 10.35
C LEU A 264 -21.25 -13.54 11.03
N GLU A 265 -22.02 -12.83 11.84
CA GLU A 265 -23.21 -13.38 12.49
C GLU A 265 -24.33 -13.67 11.49
N LYS A 266 -24.60 -12.71 10.60
CA LYS A 266 -25.71 -12.82 9.64
C LYS A 266 -25.50 -13.91 8.59
N TYR A 267 -24.25 -14.11 8.14
CA TYR A 267 -23.94 -15.02 7.04
C TYR A 267 -23.13 -16.25 7.44
N GLY A 268 -22.38 -16.22 8.54
CA GLY A 268 -21.55 -17.34 9.02
C GLY A 268 -22.25 -18.29 10.00
N GLY A 269 -23.47 -17.98 10.44
CA GLY A 269 -24.18 -18.78 11.44
C GLY A 269 -23.59 -18.64 12.85
N GLY A 270 -22.88 -17.55 13.11
CA GLY A 270 -22.18 -17.25 14.36
C GLY A 270 -20.65 -17.32 14.24
N LEU A 271 -19.95 -16.69 15.18
CA LEU A 271 -18.49 -16.61 15.21
C LEU A 271 -17.83 -17.97 15.47
N THR A 272 -16.73 -18.23 14.77
CA THR A 272 -15.85 -19.38 15.00
C THR A 272 -14.43 -18.94 15.37
N VAL A 273 -13.63 -19.86 15.93
CA VAL A 273 -12.21 -19.63 16.26
C VAL A 273 -11.42 -19.18 15.02
N GLN A 274 -11.76 -19.71 13.84
CA GLN A 274 -11.09 -19.37 12.59
C GLN A 274 -11.42 -17.93 12.16
N ASP A 275 -12.65 -17.46 12.38
CA ASP A 275 -13.02 -16.09 12.04
C ASP A 275 -12.34 -15.08 12.99
N VAL A 276 -12.20 -15.45 14.27
CA VAL A 276 -11.60 -14.60 15.31
C VAL A 276 -10.08 -14.41 15.14
N TYR A 277 -9.38 -15.41 14.63
CA TYR A 277 -7.91 -15.40 14.52
C TYR A 277 -7.36 -15.50 13.08
N GLY A 278 -8.11 -16.08 12.16
CA GLY A 278 -7.70 -16.30 10.77
C GLY A 278 -7.92 -15.08 9.88
N LEU A 279 -8.92 -14.25 10.20
CA LEU A 279 -9.14 -12.98 9.49
C LEU A 279 -8.20 -11.91 10.05
N LYS A 280 -7.35 -11.37 9.18
CA LYS A 280 -6.34 -10.36 9.52
C LYS A 280 -6.50 -9.07 8.70
N ASP A 281 -6.17 -7.93 9.30
CA ASP A 281 -6.07 -6.65 8.60
C ASP A 281 -4.74 -6.49 7.82
N ARG A 282 -4.50 -5.31 7.23
CA ARG A 282 -3.26 -5.02 6.48
C ARG A 282 -2.01 -5.08 7.37
N GLU A 283 -2.16 -4.79 8.66
CA GLU A 283 -1.08 -4.87 9.65
C GLU A 283 -0.94 -6.28 10.26
N GLY A 284 -1.69 -7.26 9.78
CA GLY A 284 -1.64 -8.65 10.23
C GLY A 284 -2.35 -8.92 11.57
N ARG A 285 -3.13 -7.96 12.09
CA ARG A 285 -3.87 -8.08 13.35
C ARG A 285 -5.17 -8.84 13.15
N SER A 286 -5.48 -9.76 14.06
CA SER A 286 -6.73 -10.52 14.02
C SER A 286 -7.94 -9.74 14.50
N LEU A 287 -9.15 -10.25 14.24
CA LEU A 287 -10.40 -9.70 14.80
C LEU A 287 -10.34 -9.56 16.33
N ALA A 288 -9.75 -10.53 17.05
CA ALA A 288 -9.58 -10.45 18.49
C ALA A 288 -8.62 -9.32 18.92
N GLN A 289 -7.50 -9.15 18.20
CA GLN A 289 -6.53 -8.09 18.49
C GLN A 289 -7.12 -6.70 18.18
N LEU A 290 -7.93 -6.61 17.13
CA LEU A 290 -8.70 -5.42 16.79
C LEU A 290 -9.75 -5.08 17.86
N ALA A 291 -10.47 -6.07 18.37
CA ALA A 291 -11.41 -5.89 19.48
C ALA A 291 -10.72 -5.45 20.76
N SER A 292 -9.58 -6.07 21.07
CA SER A 292 -8.69 -5.73 22.19
C SER A 292 -8.27 -4.26 22.13
N ALA A 293 -7.73 -3.82 20.99
CA ALA A 293 -7.29 -2.42 20.82
C ALA A 293 -8.43 -1.39 20.98
N ARG A 294 -9.69 -1.80 20.81
CA ARG A 294 -10.88 -0.94 20.91
C ARG A 294 -11.61 -1.04 22.25
N GLY A 295 -11.20 -1.92 23.18
CA GLY A 295 -11.95 -2.16 24.41
C GLY A 295 -13.27 -2.92 24.18
N GLN A 296 -13.38 -3.69 23.09
CA GLN A 296 -14.62 -4.31 22.62
C GLN A 296 -14.57 -5.85 22.62
N LEU A 297 -13.68 -6.46 23.43
CA LEU A 297 -13.55 -7.92 23.50
C LEU A 297 -14.87 -8.63 23.81
N LYS A 298 -15.71 -8.02 24.64
CA LYS A 298 -17.03 -8.55 25.00
C LYS A 298 -17.94 -8.79 23.79
N LYS A 299 -17.76 -8.05 22.69
CA LYS A 299 -18.55 -8.24 21.45
C LYS A 299 -18.08 -9.43 20.63
N VAL A 300 -16.80 -9.77 20.69
CA VAL A 300 -16.23 -10.96 20.01
C VAL A 300 -16.45 -12.21 20.82
N PHE A 301 -16.32 -12.12 22.14
CA PHE A 301 -16.43 -13.23 23.08
C PHE A 301 -17.81 -13.28 23.76
N ASP A 302 -18.85 -12.80 23.07
CA ASP A 302 -20.24 -12.92 23.50
C ASP A 302 -20.74 -14.35 23.23
N THR A 303 -21.27 -15.01 24.25
CA THR A 303 -21.80 -16.38 24.14
C THR A 303 -22.96 -16.48 23.15
N ALA A 304 -23.75 -15.42 22.99
CA ALA A 304 -24.90 -15.40 22.07
C ALA A 304 -24.50 -15.29 20.59
N ARG A 305 -23.28 -14.83 20.31
CA ARG A 305 -22.78 -14.57 18.95
C ARG A 305 -21.97 -15.74 18.38
N TRP A 306 -21.65 -16.74 19.19
CA TRP A 306 -20.84 -17.89 18.78
C TRP A 306 -21.70 -19.01 18.19
N GLY A 307 -21.32 -19.49 17.00
CA GLY A 307 -22.03 -20.57 16.30
C GLY A 307 -21.53 -21.98 16.66
N GLY A 308 -20.41 -22.08 17.38
CA GLY A 308 -19.73 -23.33 17.73
C GLY A 308 -20.04 -23.85 19.14
N ARG A 309 -19.27 -24.85 19.62
CA ARG A 309 -19.39 -25.36 20.99
C ARG A 309 -18.75 -24.38 21.98
N PHE A 310 -19.23 -24.33 23.22
CA PHE A 310 -18.64 -23.51 24.30
C PHE A 310 -17.16 -23.80 24.54
N ASP A 311 -16.70 -25.01 24.25
CA ASP A 311 -15.29 -25.38 24.33
C ASP A 311 -14.44 -24.61 23.31
N ASP A 312 -14.99 -24.30 22.14
CA ASP A 312 -14.32 -23.55 21.07
C ASP A 312 -14.17 -22.07 21.46
N LEU A 313 -15.19 -21.49 22.10
CA LEU A 313 -15.15 -20.15 22.71
C LEU A 313 -14.07 -20.07 23.80
N ARG A 314 -14.04 -21.05 24.71
CA ARG A 314 -13.02 -21.15 25.77
C ARG A 314 -11.61 -21.29 25.20
N ALA A 315 -11.45 -22.14 24.18
CA ALA A 315 -10.17 -22.33 23.50
C ALA A 315 -9.70 -21.04 22.80
N ALA A 316 -10.62 -20.29 22.19
CA ALA A 316 -10.30 -18.98 21.61
C ALA A 316 -9.87 -17.98 22.70
N TRP A 317 -10.59 -17.89 23.82
CA TRP A 317 -10.22 -16.98 24.91
C TRP A 317 -8.81 -17.27 25.45
N GLN A 318 -8.48 -18.55 25.64
CA GLN A 318 -7.16 -18.96 26.12
C GLN A 318 -6.02 -18.60 25.16
N LYS A 319 -6.28 -18.53 23.84
CA LYS A 319 -5.29 -18.11 22.84
C LYS A 319 -4.99 -16.61 22.90
N LEU A 320 -5.86 -15.79 23.49
CA LEU A 320 -5.64 -14.34 23.58
C LEU A 320 -4.60 -14.03 24.67
N PRO A 321 -3.52 -13.28 24.37
CA PRO A 321 -2.51 -12.92 25.37
C PRO A 321 -3.09 -12.10 26.54
N PRO A 322 -2.57 -12.24 27.78
CA PRO A 322 -3.07 -11.50 28.94
C PRO A 322 -2.95 -9.97 28.84
N HIS A 323 -2.04 -9.46 28.00
CA HIS A 323 -1.95 -8.02 27.72
C HIS A 323 -3.14 -7.54 26.88
N ASP A 324 -3.55 -8.31 25.88
CA ASP A 324 -4.66 -7.98 24.99
C ASP A 324 -6.00 -8.08 25.71
N ARG A 325 -6.15 -9.04 26.64
CA ARG A 325 -7.32 -9.11 27.54
C ARG A 325 -7.52 -7.81 28.32
N ARG A 326 -6.42 -7.30 28.92
CA ARG A 326 -6.41 -6.05 29.68
C ARG A 326 -6.72 -4.84 28.80
N ALA A 327 -6.15 -4.76 27.61
CA ALA A 327 -6.41 -3.69 26.66
C ALA A 327 -7.87 -3.68 26.18
N GLY A 328 -8.47 -4.87 26.00
CA GLY A 328 -9.86 -5.02 25.57
C GLY A 328 -10.92 -4.88 26.65
N ALA A 329 -10.56 -4.36 27.84
CA ALA A 329 -11.46 -4.12 28.97
C ALA A 329 -12.25 -5.36 29.43
N MET A 330 -11.62 -6.54 29.38
CA MET A 330 -12.24 -7.80 29.81
C MET A 330 -11.20 -8.74 30.41
N ASN A 331 -11.36 -9.13 31.67
CA ASN A 331 -10.44 -10.02 32.38
C ASN A 331 -10.97 -11.48 32.43
N ASP A 332 -10.19 -12.38 33.02
CA ASP A 332 -10.55 -13.80 33.12
C ASP A 332 -11.79 -14.04 34.00
N ASP A 333 -12.01 -13.20 35.02
CA ASP A 333 -13.19 -13.26 35.88
C ASP A 333 -14.46 -12.80 35.14
N ASP A 334 -14.36 -11.73 34.33
CA ASP A 334 -15.45 -11.23 33.49
C ASP A 334 -15.88 -12.29 32.45
N PHE A 335 -14.91 -12.96 31.83
CA PHE A 335 -15.18 -14.05 30.91
C PHE A 335 -15.79 -15.27 31.61
N ALA A 336 -15.29 -15.63 32.80
CA ALA A 336 -15.87 -16.72 33.59
C ALA A 336 -17.32 -16.44 33.98
N HIS A 337 -17.64 -15.19 34.34
CA HIS A 337 -19.01 -14.78 34.68
C HIS A 337 -19.96 -14.91 33.48
N LEU A 338 -19.53 -14.51 32.29
CA LEU A 338 -20.32 -14.64 31.05
C LEU A 338 -20.62 -16.10 30.72
N VAL A 339 -19.63 -16.98 30.85
CA VAL A 339 -19.82 -18.42 30.62
C VAL A 339 -20.78 -19.01 31.67
N ALA A 340 -20.62 -18.64 32.94
CA ALA A 340 -21.47 -19.14 34.03
C ALA A 340 -22.94 -18.70 33.90
N GLU A 341 -23.20 -17.44 33.52
CA GLU A 341 -24.56 -16.93 33.29
C GLU A 341 -25.28 -17.71 32.17
N GLU A 342 -24.57 -18.04 31.09
CA GLU A 342 -25.15 -18.77 29.98
C GLU A 342 -25.36 -20.27 30.30
N GLU A 343 -24.44 -20.89 31.03
CA GLU A 343 -24.62 -22.26 31.55
C GLU A 343 -25.86 -22.35 32.47
N GLN A 344 -26.10 -21.32 33.29
CA GLN A 344 -27.31 -21.23 34.12
C GLN A 344 -28.59 -21.07 33.30
N ARG A 345 -28.58 -20.24 32.25
CA ARG A 345 -29.73 -20.12 31.32
C ARG A 345 -30.08 -21.45 30.67
N GLN A 346 -29.08 -22.19 30.17
CA GLN A 346 -29.32 -23.51 29.56
C GLN A 346 -29.86 -24.55 30.54
N LEU A 347 -29.46 -24.47 31.81
CA LEU A 347 -30.01 -25.31 32.88
C LEU A 347 -31.48 -24.95 33.16
N GLN A 348 -31.80 -23.66 33.24
CA GLN A 348 -33.18 -23.18 33.44
C GLN A 348 -34.11 -23.63 32.30
N ASP A 349 -33.72 -23.41 31.04
CA ASP A 349 -34.49 -23.85 29.87
C ASP A 349 -34.73 -25.36 29.85
N ARG A 350 -33.73 -26.16 30.26
CA ARG A 350 -33.87 -27.62 30.41
C ARG A 350 -34.87 -28.00 31.50
N THR A 351 -34.86 -27.30 32.64
CA THR A 351 -35.80 -27.57 33.74
C THR A 351 -37.23 -27.14 33.40
N GLU A 352 -37.42 -26.05 32.66
CA GLU A 352 -38.74 -25.59 32.20
C GLU A 352 -39.31 -26.44 31.06
N GLY A 353 -38.46 -26.96 30.17
CA GLY A 353 -38.86 -27.95 29.16
C GLY A 353 -39.34 -29.29 29.75
N LEU A 354 -38.93 -29.61 30.98
CA LEU A 354 -39.33 -30.83 31.70
C LEU A 354 -40.65 -30.67 32.49
N THR A 355 -41.03 -29.45 32.88
CA THR A 355 -42.24 -29.19 33.68
C THR A 355 -43.52 -29.08 32.86
N LEU A 356 -43.43 -28.91 31.52
CA LEU A 356 -44.58 -28.72 30.61
C LEU A 356 -45.20 -30.01 30.01
N LYS A 357 -44.92 -31.22 30.52
CA LYS A 357 -45.63 -32.45 30.10
C LYS A 357 -46.45 -33.10 31.22
N PRO A 358 -47.76 -32.81 31.36
CA PRO A 358 -48.68 -33.72 32.01
C PRO A 358 -48.99 -34.87 31.04
N ARG A 359 -48.48 -36.07 31.32
CA ARG A 359 -48.88 -37.31 30.66
C ARG A 359 -50.36 -37.59 30.98
N ALA A 360 -51.27 -37.31 30.05
CA ALA A 360 -52.65 -37.77 30.14
C ALA A 360 -52.69 -39.31 30.21
N ARG A 361 -53.14 -39.86 31.34
CA ARG A 361 -53.43 -41.29 31.53
C ARG A 361 -54.59 -41.69 30.61
N LYS A 362 -54.31 -42.40 29.51
CA LYS A 362 -55.31 -43.21 28.81
C LYS A 362 -55.40 -44.55 29.52
N ASN A 363 -56.38 -44.73 30.40
CA ASN A 363 -56.91 -46.03 30.84
C ASN A 363 -58.24 -45.76 31.55
N ALA A 364 -59.32 -45.70 30.79
CA ALA A 364 -60.68 -45.84 31.30
C ALA A 364 -61.28 -47.09 30.64
N PRO A 365 -61.89 -48.01 31.41
CA PRO A 365 -62.47 -49.23 30.85
C PRO A 365 -63.83 -48.91 30.17
N PRO A 366 -64.25 -49.71 29.17
CA PRO A 366 -65.52 -49.49 28.50
C PRO A 366 -66.69 -49.82 29.43
N PRO A 367 -67.82 -49.08 29.36
CA PRO A 367 -69.01 -49.41 30.14
C PRO A 367 -69.68 -50.67 29.58
N ALA A 368 -70.14 -51.54 30.48
CA ALA A 368 -70.86 -52.78 30.21
C ALA A 368 -72.28 -52.72 30.78
N PRO A 369 -73.18 -53.65 30.41
CA PRO A 369 -73.15 -54.58 29.27
C PRO A 369 -74.04 -54.14 28.11
#